data_AF-A0A1I6XVV8-F1
#
_entry.id   AF-A0A1I6XVV8-F1
#
_cell.length_a   1.000
_cell.length_b   1.000
_cell.length_c   1.000
_cell.angle_alpha   90.00
_cell.angle_beta   90.00
_cell.angle_gamma   90.00
#
_symmetry.space_group_name_H-M   'P 1'
#
loop_
_entity.id
_entity.type
_entity.pdbx_description
1 polymer ?
#
loop_
_entity_poly.entity_id
_entity_poly.type
_entity_poly.pdbx_seq_one_letter_code
_entity_poly.pdbx_strand_id
1 'polypeptide(L)'
;MFYVIDLQNGNGLDGEGAALSHLARQMSKTAEEILAHPRFAEARRAHIDALVGLFADNRFVTRLMIDSGTIMLRALLVGFHVAHDEDDRTTWATLGQVQNVLVERGLASARRVEDLVARFRQVGYVVSVESPSDIRVRILKPTEQLLAHDRDHLAVYHRFLYDLYPDRGHDWTLRQDPRVHFAIRKAMFLALDKATVFTRHQPIMTFLSRNAGYCAFLLVAQAALSRYPREQSFGSIADRLGVSRTHVRNIFVDAEAAGFVSCEGKPGSPVEILPPLWQAYDDFLADMQAGQDAIAQAAFATLRADCGADHPA
;
A
#
# COMPACT_ATOMS: atom_id res chain seq x y z
N MET A 1 -4.99 -1.32 15.44
CA MET A 1 -4.43 0.03 15.63
C MET A 1 -3.24 0.17 14.68
N PHE A 2 -3.45 0.41 13.37
CA PHE A 2 -2.46 0.25 12.28
C PHE A 2 -2.81 1.14 11.04
N TYR A 3 -2.00 1.78 10.14
CA TYR A 3 -0.54 2.06 9.97
C TYR A 3 -0.19 3.40 9.16
N VAL A 4 0.23 4.51 9.86
CA VAL A 4 0.79 5.90 9.56
C VAL A 4 1.95 6.03 10.51
N ILE A 5 3.15 6.30 10.04
CA ILE A 5 4.35 6.31 10.88
C ILE A 5 4.30 7.50 11.86
N ASP A 6 3.89 7.24 13.10
CA ASP A 6 4.07 8.17 14.21
C ASP A 6 5.52 8.07 14.69
N LEU A 7 6.36 8.89 14.07
CA LEU A 7 7.79 8.98 14.36
C LEU A 7 8.10 9.50 15.79
N GLN A 8 7.13 9.75 16.68
CA GLN A 8 7.37 10.36 18.01
C GLN A 8 8.40 9.61 18.86
N ASN A 9 8.45 8.28 18.81
CA ASN A 9 9.45 7.51 19.55
C ASN A 9 10.67 7.17 18.69
N GLY A 10 11.85 7.65 19.10
CA GLY A 10 13.09 7.67 18.31
C GLY A 10 14.00 6.43 18.41
N ASN A 11 13.63 5.39 19.17
CA ASN A 11 14.49 4.22 19.36
C ASN A 11 14.46 3.31 18.10
N GLY A 12 15.61 2.75 17.72
CA GLY A 12 15.75 1.75 16.64
C GLY A 12 16.66 2.13 15.46
N LEU A 13 17.32 3.29 15.49
CA LEU A 13 18.36 3.68 14.54
C LEU A 13 19.65 4.02 15.31
N ASP A 14 20.79 3.87 14.65
CA ASP A 14 22.07 4.40 15.14
C ASP A 14 22.07 5.95 15.17
N GLY A 15 23.12 6.56 15.73
CA GLY A 15 23.17 8.01 15.93
C GLY A 15 23.07 8.84 14.65
N GLU A 16 23.45 8.26 13.51
CA GLU A 16 23.45 8.93 12.20
C GLU A 16 22.12 8.74 11.48
N GLY A 17 21.60 7.50 11.44
CA GLY A 17 20.27 7.20 10.94
C GLY A 17 19.16 7.90 11.73
N ALA A 18 19.32 8.06 13.06
CA ALA A 18 18.40 8.82 13.90
C ALA A 18 18.35 10.31 13.52
N ALA A 19 19.51 10.92 13.23
CA ALA A 19 19.61 12.31 12.78
C ALA A 19 18.97 12.51 11.39
N LEU A 20 19.26 11.61 10.44
CA LEU A 20 18.64 11.63 9.10
C LEU A 20 17.11 11.43 9.17
N SER A 21 16.63 10.55 10.05
CA SER A 21 15.19 10.34 10.31
C SER A 21 14.51 11.60 10.88
N HIS A 22 15.18 12.34 11.77
CA HIS A 22 14.68 13.60 12.30
C HIS A 22 14.61 14.70 11.22
N LEU A 23 15.65 14.82 10.39
CA LEU A 23 15.69 15.77 9.27
C LEU A 23 14.61 15.45 8.22
N ALA A 24 14.47 14.19 7.83
CA ALA A 24 13.41 13.76 6.90
C ALA A 24 12.01 14.11 7.43
N ARG A 25 11.77 13.96 8.74
CA ARG A 25 10.51 14.35 9.40
C ARG A 25 10.25 15.85 9.40
N GLN A 26 11.28 16.69 9.52
CA GLN A 26 11.14 18.15 9.41
C GLN A 26 10.93 18.61 7.96
N MET A 27 11.33 17.79 6.98
CA MET A 27 11.16 18.08 5.55
C MET A 27 9.88 17.48 4.95
N SER A 28 9.25 16.48 5.57
CA SER A 28 8.08 15.75 5.08
C SER A 28 6.79 16.56 5.11
N LYS A 29 5.92 16.37 4.10
CA LYS A 29 4.62 17.03 4.00
C LYS A 29 3.57 16.43 4.93
N THR A 30 2.78 17.29 5.58
CA THR A 30 1.68 16.85 6.44
C THR A 30 0.43 16.49 5.65
N ALA A 31 -0.50 15.74 6.27
CA ALA A 31 -1.80 15.47 5.67
C ALA A 31 -2.59 16.77 5.43
N GLU A 32 -2.48 17.75 6.32
CA GLU A 32 -3.12 19.07 6.20
C GLU A 32 -2.60 19.85 4.99
N GLU A 33 -1.27 19.88 4.77
CA GLU A 33 -0.66 20.51 3.59
C GLU A 33 -1.09 19.83 2.27
N ILE A 34 -1.27 18.50 2.31
CA ILE A 34 -1.70 17.70 1.16
C ILE A 34 -3.18 17.98 0.84
N LEU A 35 -4.07 17.96 1.84
CA LEU A 35 -5.50 18.26 1.69
C LEU A 35 -5.72 19.70 1.19
N ALA A 36 -4.98 20.66 1.73
CA ALA A 36 -5.07 22.07 1.36
C ALA A 36 -4.48 22.38 -0.03
N HIS A 37 -3.82 21.42 -0.70
CA HIS A 37 -3.17 21.69 -1.98
C HIS A 37 -4.21 21.90 -3.10
N PRO A 38 -4.14 23.00 -3.90
CA PRO A 38 -5.15 23.30 -4.92
C PRO A 38 -5.36 22.22 -5.99
N ARG A 39 -4.38 21.32 -6.20
CA ARG A 39 -4.47 20.18 -7.12
C ARG A 39 -4.92 18.87 -6.47
N PHE A 40 -5.24 18.83 -5.17
CA PHE A 40 -5.57 17.58 -4.45
C PHE A 40 -6.67 16.77 -5.15
N ALA A 41 -7.80 17.40 -5.51
CA ALA A 41 -8.91 16.71 -6.18
C ALA A 41 -8.56 16.19 -7.59
N GLU A 42 -7.62 16.84 -8.29
CA GLU A 42 -7.10 16.40 -9.59
C GLU A 42 -6.21 15.16 -9.42
N ALA A 43 -5.25 15.23 -8.50
CA ALA A 43 -4.32 14.16 -8.17
C ALA A 43 -5.06 12.93 -7.59
N ARG A 44 -6.07 13.15 -6.74
CA ARG A 44 -6.95 12.09 -6.20
C ARG A 44 -7.61 11.29 -7.33
N ARG A 45 -8.20 11.97 -8.32
CA ARG A 45 -8.81 11.30 -9.48
C ARG A 45 -7.77 10.51 -10.27
N ALA A 46 -6.61 11.10 -10.56
CA ALA A 46 -5.52 10.42 -11.27
C ALA A 46 -4.99 9.20 -10.50
N HIS A 47 -4.90 9.28 -9.17
CA HIS A 47 -4.48 8.18 -8.30
C HIS A 47 -5.52 7.04 -8.25
N ILE A 48 -6.82 7.35 -8.19
CA ILE A 48 -7.90 6.36 -8.33
C ILE A 48 -7.82 5.68 -9.71
N ASP A 49 -7.72 6.46 -10.80
CA ASP A 49 -7.62 5.94 -12.17
C ASP A 49 -6.42 5.00 -12.33
N ALA A 50 -5.26 5.38 -11.79
CA ALA A 50 -4.04 4.57 -11.82
C ALA A 50 -4.12 3.32 -10.92
N LEU A 51 -4.67 3.42 -9.71
CA LEU A 51 -4.91 2.26 -8.83
C LEU A 51 -5.84 1.24 -9.49
N VAL A 52 -6.92 1.69 -10.12
CA VAL A 52 -7.84 0.81 -10.86
C VAL A 52 -7.12 0.17 -12.06
N GLY A 53 -6.27 0.91 -12.76
CA GLY A 53 -5.42 0.40 -13.84
C GLY A 53 -4.54 -0.79 -13.42
N LEU A 54 -4.04 -0.83 -12.17
CA LEU A 54 -3.25 -1.96 -11.68
C LEU A 54 -4.05 -3.27 -11.61
N PHE A 55 -5.35 -3.23 -11.33
CA PHE A 55 -6.14 -4.42 -10.99
C PHE A 55 -7.32 -4.75 -11.90
N ALA A 56 -7.83 -3.81 -12.70
CA ALA A 56 -9.08 -3.97 -13.44
C ALA A 56 -9.02 -5.02 -14.54
N ASP A 57 -7.91 -5.06 -15.27
CA ASP A 57 -7.78 -5.85 -16.51
C ASP A 57 -6.98 -7.14 -16.31
N ASN A 58 -6.45 -7.38 -15.11
CA ASN A 58 -5.70 -8.58 -14.75
C ASN A 58 -6.20 -9.21 -13.44
N ARG A 59 -7.07 -10.23 -13.58
CA ARG A 59 -7.66 -11.00 -12.46
C ARG A 59 -6.65 -11.65 -11.50
N PHE A 60 -5.37 -11.79 -11.87
CA PHE A 60 -4.33 -12.25 -10.96
C PHE A 60 -3.75 -11.10 -10.12
N VAL A 61 -3.59 -9.91 -10.68
CA VAL A 61 -3.17 -8.72 -9.92
C VAL A 61 -4.30 -8.21 -9.02
N THR A 62 -5.57 -8.35 -9.43
CA THR A 62 -6.72 -8.13 -8.53
C THR A 62 -6.65 -8.95 -7.26
N ARG A 63 -6.09 -10.18 -7.32
CA ARG A 63 -5.90 -11.05 -6.16
C ARG A 63 -4.76 -10.60 -5.23
N LEU A 64 -3.88 -9.69 -5.66
CA LEU A 64 -2.85 -9.06 -4.80
C LEU A 64 -3.38 -7.81 -4.09
N MET A 65 -4.30 -7.10 -4.72
CA MET A 65 -4.96 -5.90 -4.17
C MET A 65 -6.23 -6.22 -3.37
N ILE A 66 -6.51 -7.50 -3.13
CA ILE A 66 -7.86 -7.96 -2.77
C ILE A 66 -8.25 -7.65 -1.30
N ASP A 67 -7.29 -7.61 -0.38
CA ASP A 67 -7.53 -7.21 1.01
C ASP A 67 -6.25 -6.61 1.63
N SER A 68 -6.41 -5.94 2.78
CA SER A 68 -5.30 -5.31 3.50
C SER A 68 -4.19 -6.28 3.90
N GLY A 69 -4.53 -7.52 4.26
CA GLY A 69 -3.57 -8.58 4.60
C GLY A 69 -2.69 -8.99 3.42
N THR A 70 -3.27 -9.03 2.21
CA THR A 70 -2.54 -9.38 0.98
C THR A 70 -1.65 -8.23 0.49
N ILE A 71 -2.15 -6.99 0.57
CA ILE A 71 -1.36 -5.78 0.27
C ILE A 71 -0.15 -5.68 1.22
N MET A 72 -0.36 -5.92 2.52
CA MET A 72 0.72 -5.93 3.50
C MET A 72 1.70 -7.09 3.30
N LEU A 73 1.22 -8.30 2.96
CA LEU A 73 2.08 -9.44 2.69
C LEU A 73 3.08 -9.15 1.55
N ARG A 74 2.64 -8.52 0.45
CA ARG A 74 3.55 -8.07 -0.63
C ARG A 74 4.63 -7.13 -0.06
N ALA A 75 4.21 -6.09 0.64
CA ALA A 75 5.11 -5.09 1.21
C ALA A 75 6.15 -5.70 2.17
N LEU A 76 5.73 -6.64 3.04
CA LEU A 76 6.62 -7.33 3.98
C LEU A 76 7.61 -8.27 3.28
N LEU A 77 7.18 -9.04 2.28
CA LEU A 77 8.07 -9.94 1.53
C LEU A 77 9.18 -9.18 0.79
N VAL A 78 8.88 -7.97 0.28
CA VAL A 78 9.90 -7.08 -0.29
C VAL A 78 10.74 -6.44 0.83
N GLY A 79 10.11 -6.01 1.93
CA GLY A 79 10.80 -5.43 3.10
C GLY A 79 11.86 -6.35 3.71
N PHE A 80 11.49 -7.58 4.07
CA PHE A 80 12.43 -8.61 4.54
C PHE A 80 13.51 -8.92 3.49
N HIS A 81 13.21 -8.88 2.19
CA HIS A 81 14.23 -9.12 1.16
C HIS A 81 15.30 -8.02 1.13
N VAL A 82 14.92 -6.75 1.24
CA VAL A 82 15.86 -5.61 1.18
C VAL A 82 16.50 -5.28 2.54
N ALA A 83 15.94 -5.81 3.63
CA ALA A 83 16.52 -5.78 4.97
C ALA A 83 17.33 -7.04 5.31
N HIS A 84 17.45 -7.99 4.39
CA HIS A 84 18.09 -9.28 4.64
C HIS A 84 19.58 -9.14 4.99
N ASP A 85 19.94 -9.74 6.12
CA ASP A 85 21.29 -9.92 6.64
C ASP A 85 21.53 -11.44 6.82
N GLU A 86 22.73 -11.93 6.49
CA GLU A 86 23.06 -13.36 6.62
C GLU A 86 23.40 -13.75 8.07
N ASP A 87 23.86 -12.80 8.89
CA ASP A 87 24.19 -13.02 10.31
C ASP A 87 22.97 -12.77 11.22
N ASP A 88 22.08 -11.82 10.89
CA ASP A 88 20.84 -11.60 11.64
C ASP A 88 19.62 -12.38 11.10
N ARG A 89 19.34 -13.51 11.74
CA ARG A 89 18.17 -14.38 11.49
C ARG A 89 16.81 -13.73 11.74
N THR A 90 16.72 -12.56 12.38
CA THR A 90 15.45 -11.83 12.51
C THR A 90 15.03 -11.17 11.21
N THR A 91 15.98 -10.82 10.34
CA THR A 91 15.73 -10.25 9.00
C THR A 91 15.22 -11.28 7.98
N TRP A 92 15.22 -12.57 8.31
CA TRP A 92 14.91 -13.63 7.36
C TRP A 92 13.40 -13.79 7.15
N ALA A 93 12.96 -13.72 5.90
CA ALA A 93 11.58 -13.95 5.45
C ALA A 93 11.10 -15.42 5.62
N THR A 94 11.17 -15.98 6.83
CA THR A 94 10.58 -17.28 7.15
C THR A 94 9.06 -17.16 7.28
N LEU A 95 8.32 -18.25 7.05
CA LEU A 95 6.86 -18.25 7.24
C LEU A 95 6.47 -17.82 8.66
N GLY A 96 7.26 -18.22 9.68
CA GLY A 96 7.04 -17.82 11.08
C GLY A 96 7.21 -16.32 11.31
N GLN A 97 8.27 -15.70 10.79
CA GLN A 97 8.46 -14.24 10.91
C GLN A 97 7.33 -13.47 10.21
N VAL A 98 6.95 -13.88 9.00
CA VAL A 98 5.84 -13.27 8.25
C VAL A 98 4.49 -13.48 8.95
N GLN A 99 4.28 -14.64 9.59
CA GLN A 99 3.10 -14.91 10.42
C GLN A 99 3.06 -14.03 11.67
N ASN A 100 4.13 -13.98 12.46
CA ASN A 100 4.21 -13.15 13.67
C ASN A 100 3.82 -11.71 13.35
N VAL A 101 4.49 -11.11 12.36
CA VAL A 101 4.26 -9.71 11.97
C VAL A 101 2.79 -9.46 11.62
N LEU A 102 2.18 -10.28 10.77
CA LEU A 102 0.79 -10.09 10.32
C LEU A 102 -0.27 -10.45 11.36
N VAL A 103 0.03 -11.37 12.28
CA VAL A 103 -0.89 -11.84 13.35
C VAL A 103 -0.91 -10.85 14.52
N GLU A 104 0.25 -10.39 14.99
CA GLU A 104 0.37 -9.32 16.00
C GLU A 104 -0.36 -8.05 15.56
N ARG A 105 -0.27 -7.74 14.26
CA ARG A 105 -0.92 -6.57 13.64
C ARG A 105 -2.38 -6.85 13.25
N GLY A 106 -2.95 -8.01 13.61
CA GLY A 106 -4.35 -8.36 13.38
C GLY A 106 -4.81 -8.35 11.91
N LEU A 107 -3.88 -8.38 10.96
CA LEU A 107 -4.16 -8.26 9.52
C LEU A 107 -4.57 -9.60 8.89
N ALA A 108 -4.12 -10.71 9.48
CA ALA A 108 -4.47 -12.06 9.10
C ALA A 108 -4.25 -13.03 10.27
N SER A 109 -5.00 -14.14 10.31
CA SER A 109 -4.64 -15.28 11.17
C SER A 109 -3.47 -16.06 10.58
N ALA A 110 -2.71 -16.80 11.40
CA ALA A 110 -1.53 -17.55 10.94
C ALA A 110 -1.84 -18.48 9.74
N ARG A 111 -3.00 -19.15 9.77
CA ARG A 111 -3.52 -19.96 8.65
C ARG A 111 -3.83 -19.14 7.40
N ARG A 112 -4.43 -17.95 7.53
CA ARG A 112 -4.68 -17.04 6.40
C ARG A 112 -3.37 -16.55 5.77
N VAL A 113 -2.33 -16.31 6.56
CA VAL A 113 -0.98 -15.98 6.06
C VAL A 113 -0.38 -17.16 5.30
N GLU A 114 -0.45 -18.37 5.85
CA GLU A 114 0.02 -19.60 5.18
C GLU A 114 -0.70 -19.83 3.84
N ASP A 115 -2.03 -19.74 3.84
CA ASP A 115 -2.87 -19.81 2.63
C ASP A 115 -2.45 -18.76 1.58
N LEU A 116 -2.07 -17.55 2.00
CA LEU A 116 -1.63 -16.47 1.11
C LEU A 116 -0.22 -16.73 0.56
N VAL A 117 0.74 -17.13 1.40
CA VAL A 117 2.09 -17.50 0.97
C VAL A 117 2.06 -18.70 0.01
N ALA A 118 1.20 -19.68 0.26
CA ALA A 118 0.99 -20.82 -0.64
C ALA A 118 0.49 -20.36 -2.02
N ARG A 119 -0.47 -19.42 -2.08
CA ARG A 119 -0.92 -18.81 -3.34
C ARG A 119 0.16 -18.00 -4.04
N PHE A 120 0.92 -17.18 -3.31
CA PHE A 120 2.04 -16.38 -3.88
C PHE A 120 3.11 -17.28 -4.51
N ARG A 121 3.41 -18.43 -3.87
CA ARG A 121 4.28 -19.46 -4.45
C ARG A 121 3.66 -20.13 -5.68
N GLN A 122 2.37 -20.50 -5.62
CA GLN A 122 1.67 -21.17 -6.72
C GLN A 122 1.65 -20.34 -8.02
N VAL A 123 1.59 -19.01 -7.93
CA VAL A 123 1.55 -18.11 -9.10
C VAL A 123 2.90 -17.47 -9.45
N GLY A 124 4.00 -17.92 -8.83
CA GLY A 124 5.36 -17.49 -9.20
C GLY A 124 5.85 -16.17 -8.58
N TYR A 125 5.11 -15.54 -7.66
CA TYR A 125 5.54 -14.31 -6.99
C TYR A 125 6.58 -14.54 -5.88
N VAL A 126 6.65 -15.75 -5.32
CA VAL A 126 7.58 -16.11 -4.24
C VAL A 126 8.20 -17.48 -4.51
N VAL A 127 9.50 -17.59 -4.33
CA VAL A 127 10.19 -18.89 -4.25
C VAL A 127 10.59 -19.18 -2.80
N SER A 128 10.77 -20.47 -2.48
CA SER A 128 11.24 -20.92 -1.18
C SER A 128 12.64 -21.48 -1.37
N VAL A 129 13.65 -20.85 -0.75
CA VAL A 129 15.06 -21.23 -0.84
C VAL A 129 15.57 -21.75 0.50
N GLU A 130 16.67 -22.49 0.46
CA GLU A 130 17.38 -22.93 1.67
C GLU A 130 18.21 -21.79 2.24
N SER A 131 18.32 -21.70 3.56
CA SER A 131 19.32 -20.81 4.17
C SER A 131 20.72 -21.35 3.91
N PRO A 132 21.71 -20.50 3.56
CA PRO A 132 23.11 -20.90 3.39
C PRO A 132 23.71 -21.58 4.63
N SER A 133 23.25 -21.24 5.83
CA SER A 133 23.79 -21.74 7.10
C SER A 133 22.92 -22.81 7.79
N ASP A 134 21.68 -23.04 7.34
CA ASP A 134 20.84 -24.16 7.80
C ASP A 134 19.80 -24.57 6.74
N ILE A 135 20.06 -25.66 6.01
CA ILE A 135 19.19 -26.20 4.95
C ILE A 135 17.77 -26.62 5.43
N ARG A 136 17.55 -26.70 6.74
CA ARG A 136 16.24 -26.95 7.35
C ARG A 136 15.38 -25.69 7.34
N VAL A 137 16.00 -24.51 7.41
CA VAL A 137 15.34 -23.21 7.33
C VAL A 137 15.00 -22.90 5.87
N ARG A 138 13.77 -22.44 5.65
CA ARG A 138 13.26 -22.02 4.35
C ARG A 138 12.96 -20.53 4.36
N ILE A 139 13.61 -19.79 3.47
CA ILE A 139 13.46 -18.34 3.30
C ILE A 139 12.55 -18.09 2.08
N LEU A 140 11.55 -17.23 2.25
CA LEU A 140 10.65 -16.80 1.19
C LEU A 140 11.28 -15.63 0.43
N LYS A 141 11.77 -15.87 -0.78
CA LYS A 141 12.37 -14.81 -1.62
C LYS A 141 11.34 -14.31 -2.65
N PRO A 142 11.08 -13.00 -2.76
CA PRO A 142 10.25 -12.46 -3.84
C PRO A 142 10.93 -12.71 -5.19
N THR A 143 10.15 -12.99 -6.22
CA THR A 143 10.65 -13.05 -7.60
C THR A 143 10.62 -11.66 -8.24
N GLU A 144 11.31 -11.49 -9.37
CA GLU A 144 11.28 -10.22 -10.11
C GLU A 144 9.85 -9.82 -10.53
N GLN A 145 8.96 -10.80 -10.73
CA GLN A 145 7.54 -10.55 -10.98
C GLN A 145 6.86 -9.82 -9.81
N LEU A 146 7.25 -10.13 -8.55
CA LEU A 146 6.70 -9.46 -7.36
C LEU A 146 7.37 -8.11 -7.13
N LEU A 147 8.67 -8.00 -7.42
CA LEU A 147 9.41 -6.73 -7.34
C LEU A 147 8.88 -5.72 -8.37
N ALA A 148 8.68 -6.13 -9.62
CA ALA A 148 8.08 -5.29 -10.66
C ALA A 148 6.68 -4.79 -10.28
N HIS A 149 5.77 -5.68 -9.90
CA HIS A 149 4.42 -5.29 -9.47
C HIS A 149 4.45 -4.36 -8.24
N ASP A 150 5.38 -4.55 -7.31
CA ASP A 150 5.53 -3.67 -6.16
C ASP A 150 6.13 -2.30 -6.51
N ARG A 151 6.99 -2.21 -7.56
CA ARG A 151 7.45 -0.94 -8.16
C ARG A 151 6.31 -0.20 -8.87
N ASP A 152 5.50 -0.90 -9.68
CA ASP A 152 4.30 -0.33 -10.31
C ASP A 152 3.38 0.31 -9.26
N HIS A 153 3.11 -0.44 -8.20
CA HIS A 153 2.28 0.02 -7.10
C HIS A 153 2.88 1.22 -6.36
N LEU A 154 4.20 1.21 -6.09
CA LEU A 154 4.87 2.33 -5.42
C LEU A 154 4.87 3.60 -6.30
N ALA A 155 5.06 3.44 -7.62
CA ALA A 155 4.98 4.53 -8.58
C ALA A 155 3.58 5.18 -8.63
N VAL A 156 2.49 4.40 -8.53
CA VAL A 156 1.12 4.95 -8.46
C VAL A 156 0.88 5.82 -7.22
N TYR A 157 1.56 5.51 -6.10
CA TYR A 157 1.48 6.31 -4.89
C TYR A 157 2.33 7.58 -5.02
N HIS A 158 3.59 7.44 -5.42
CA HIS A 158 4.51 8.57 -5.58
C HIS A 158 4.12 9.51 -6.74
N ARG A 159 3.33 9.06 -7.72
CA ARG A 159 2.78 9.90 -8.78
C ARG A 159 1.88 11.01 -8.22
N PHE A 160 1.04 10.68 -7.24
CA PHE A 160 0.20 11.65 -6.55
C PHE A 160 1.06 12.74 -5.88
N LEU A 161 2.09 12.34 -5.14
CA LEU A 161 3.02 13.26 -4.48
C LEU A 161 3.81 14.12 -5.50
N TYR A 162 4.21 13.55 -6.64
CA TYR A 162 4.83 14.28 -7.74
C TYR A 162 3.90 15.31 -8.40
N ASP A 163 2.61 15.00 -8.55
CA ASP A 163 1.62 15.94 -9.11
C ASP A 163 1.29 17.12 -8.17
N LEU A 164 1.48 16.95 -6.85
CA LEU A 164 1.37 18.06 -5.89
C LEU A 164 2.71 18.81 -5.72
N TYR A 165 3.83 18.08 -5.66
CA TYR A 165 5.15 18.60 -5.29
C TYR A 165 6.28 17.97 -6.16
N PRO A 166 6.47 18.43 -7.41
CA PRO A 166 7.38 17.77 -8.36
C PRO A 166 8.85 17.79 -7.91
N ASP A 167 9.30 18.87 -7.26
CA ASP A 167 10.71 19.11 -6.91
C ASP A 167 11.21 18.27 -5.70
N ARG A 168 10.43 17.30 -5.23
CA ARG A 168 10.72 16.48 -4.03
C ARG A 168 11.42 15.14 -4.33
N GLY A 169 11.80 14.87 -5.58
CA GLY A 169 12.48 13.64 -5.99
C GLY A 169 11.56 12.44 -6.23
N HIS A 170 10.24 12.60 -6.19
CA HIS A 170 9.29 11.49 -6.43
C HIS A 170 9.37 10.93 -7.86
N ASP A 171 9.90 11.70 -8.81
CA ASP A 171 10.25 11.26 -10.16
C ASP A 171 11.29 10.11 -10.16
N TRP A 172 12.13 10.01 -9.13
CA TRP A 172 13.08 8.89 -8.96
C TRP A 172 12.32 7.55 -8.87
N THR A 173 11.18 7.55 -8.18
CA THR A 173 10.30 6.38 -8.05
C THR A 173 9.51 6.11 -9.33
N LEU A 174 9.15 7.16 -10.08
CA LEU A 174 8.45 7.03 -11.38
C LEU A 174 9.34 6.40 -12.47
N ARG A 175 10.67 6.49 -12.35
CA ARG A 175 11.63 5.75 -13.20
C ARG A 175 11.74 4.26 -12.84
N GLN A 176 11.10 3.81 -11.76
CA GLN A 176 11.16 2.43 -11.23
C GLN A 176 12.60 1.89 -11.00
N ASP A 177 13.55 2.75 -10.63
CA ASP A 177 14.93 2.33 -10.30
C ASP A 177 14.91 1.34 -9.11
N PRO A 178 15.47 0.11 -9.26
CA PRO A 178 15.57 -0.86 -8.17
C PRO A 178 16.30 -0.34 -6.92
N ARG A 179 17.32 0.52 -7.05
CA ARG A 179 18.03 1.13 -5.90
C ARG A 179 17.08 2.00 -5.10
N VAL A 180 16.29 2.82 -5.79
CA VAL A 180 15.29 3.72 -5.19
C VAL A 180 14.16 2.92 -4.55
N HIS A 181 13.66 1.89 -5.25
CA HIS A 181 12.65 0.96 -4.71
C HIS A 181 13.12 0.28 -3.43
N PHE A 182 14.35 -0.25 -3.41
CA PHE A 182 14.89 -0.98 -2.26
C PHE A 182 15.16 -0.04 -1.07
N ALA A 183 15.69 1.17 -1.31
CA ALA A 183 15.88 2.16 -0.25
C ALA A 183 14.55 2.54 0.41
N ILE A 184 13.51 2.84 -0.38
CA ILE A 184 12.16 3.16 0.12
C ILE A 184 11.57 1.97 0.90
N ARG A 185 11.72 0.74 0.40
CA ARG A 185 11.20 -0.45 1.09
C ARG A 185 11.98 -0.81 2.36
N LYS A 186 13.29 -0.58 2.41
CA LYS A 186 14.09 -0.73 3.64
C LYS A 186 13.68 0.29 4.69
N ALA A 187 13.53 1.57 4.31
CA ALA A 187 13.06 2.61 5.23
C ALA A 187 11.62 2.34 5.72
N MET A 188 10.72 1.86 4.85
CA MET A 188 9.36 1.49 5.25
C MET A 188 9.32 0.27 6.19
N PHE A 189 10.20 -0.71 5.98
CA PHE A 189 10.31 -1.89 6.83
C PHE A 189 10.86 -1.54 8.23
N LEU A 190 11.90 -0.70 8.31
CA LEU A 190 12.42 -0.18 9.58
C LEU A 190 11.44 0.74 10.33
N ALA A 191 10.49 1.36 9.61
CA ALA A 191 9.45 2.21 10.18
C ALA A 191 8.15 1.46 10.54
N LEU A 192 8.08 0.14 10.29
CA LEU A 192 6.84 -0.65 10.34
C LEU A 192 6.10 -0.53 11.67
N ASP A 193 6.80 -0.67 12.80
CA ASP A 193 6.20 -0.69 14.14
C ASP A 193 5.51 0.61 14.53
N LYS A 194 5.96 1.75 13.99
CA LYS A 194 5.57 3.08 14.44
C LYS A 194 4.19 3.50 13.95
N ALA A 195 3.44 2.63 13.28
CA ALA A 195 2.40 3.07 12.38
C ALA A 195 0.94 3.07 12.98
N THR A 196 0.02 3.99 12.56
CA THR A 196 -1.46 4.02 12.86
C THR A 196 -2.59 4.30 11.76
N VAL A 197 -2.40 4.78 10.49
CA VAL A 197 -3.38 5.20 9.41
C VAL A 197 -4.67 4.41 9.41
N PHE A 198 -4.67 3.20 8.86
CA PHE A 198 -5.90 2.52 8.42
C PHE A 198 -6.98 2.51 9.51
N THR A 199 -6.62 2.33 10.79
CA THR A 199 -7.56 2.38 11.92
C THR A 199 -8.00 3.77 12.41
N ARG A 200 -7.36 4.86 11.97
CA ARG A 200 -7.92 6.22 12.09
C ARG A 200 -9.09 6.40 11.11
N HIS A 201 -9.03 5.71 9.96
CA HIS A 201 -9.97 5.84 8.83
C HIS A 201 -11.00 4.71 8.79
N GLN A 202 -11.81 4.63 9.85
CA GLN A 202 -12.81 3.56 10.03
C GLN A 202 -13.77 3.36 8.82
N PRO A 203 -14.25 4.39 8.10
CA PRO A 203 -15.07 4.19 6.90
C PRO A 203 -14.35 3.43 5.79
N ILE A 204 -13.04 3.66 5.61
CA ILE A 204 -12.22 2.96 4.62
C ILE A 204 -11.89 1.53 5.08
N MET A 205 -11.79 1.29 6.40
CA MET A 205 -11.65 -0.06 6.96
C MET A 205 -12.85 -0.97 6.70
N THR A 206 -14.07 -0.42 6.60
CA THR A 206 -15.27 -1.17 6.16
C THR A 206 -15.06 -1.81 4.78
N PHE A 207 -14.25 -1.19 3.90
CA PHE A 207 -13.91 -1.72 2.58
C PHE A 207 -12.61 -2.54 2.58
N LEU A 208 -11.55 -2.09 3.26
CA LEU A 208 -10.24 -2.76 3.29
C LEU A 208 -10.23 -4.12 4.02
N SER A 209 -11.11 -4.30 5.00
CA SER A 209 -11.28 -5.57 5.73
C SER A 209 -12.13 -6.60 4.99
N ARG A 210 -12.83 -6.20 3.93
CA ARG A 210 -13.66 -7.07 3.09
C ARG A 210 -12.87 -7.52 1.86
N ASN A 211 -12.89 -8.81 1.55
CA ASN A 211 -12.33 -9.37 0.32
C ASN A 211 -12.86 -8.62 -0.92
N ALA A 212 -11.96 -8.08 -1.74
CA ALA A 212 -12.20 -7.18 -2.88
C ALA A 212 -12.93 -5.86 -2.57
N GLY A 213 -13.16 -5.49 -1.30
CA GLY A 213 -14.00 -4.34 -0.92
C GLY A 213 -13.39 -2.99 -1.27
N TYR A 214 -12.11 -2.77 -0.98
CA TYR A 214 -11.42 -1.54 -1.37
C TYR A 214 -11.33 -1.38 -2.89
N CYS A 215 -11.11 -2.49 -3.62
CA CYS A 215 -11.17 -2.49 -5.08
C CYS A 215 -12.58 -2.14 -5.59
N ALA A 216 -13.64 -2.67 -4.98
CA ALA A 216 -15.03 -2.35 -5.33
C ALA A 216 -15.35 -0.86 -5.09
N PHE A 217 -14.92 -0.31 -3.96
CA PHE A 217 -15.01 1.13 -3.68
C PHE A 217 -14.29 1.95 -4.76
N LEU A 218 -13.04 1.62 -5.10
CA LEU A 218 -12.28 2.33 -6.14
C LEU A 218 -12.95 2.26 -7.53
N LEU A 219 -13.62 1.17 -7.88
CA LEU A 219 -14.40 1.07 -9.13
C LEU A 219 -15.60 2.02 -9.17
N VAL A 220 -16.28 2.21 -8.03
CA VAL A 220 -17.39 3.19 -7.91
C VAL A 220 -16.85 4.62 -7.88
N ALA A 221 -15.77 4.87 -7.13
CA ALA A 221 -15.11 6.17 -7.06
C ALA A 221 -14.59 6.65 -8.43
N GLN A 222 -14.00 5.75 -9.23
CA GLN A 222 -13.64 6.02 -10.62
C GLN A 222 -14.88 6.41 -11.46
N ALA A 223 -15.97 5.66 -11.33
CA ALA A 223 -17.19 5.91 -12.11
C ALA A 223 -17.84 7.26 -11.75
N ALA A 224 -17.85 7.63 -10.47
CA ALA A 224 -18.37 8.90 -9.97
C ALA A 224 -17.51 10.12 -10.35
N LEU A 225 -16.18 9.96 -10.48
CA LEU A 225 -15.26 11.02 -10.92
C LEU A 225 -15.06 11.06 -12.44
N SER A 226 -15.68 10.16 -13.20
CA SER A 226 -15.56 10.09 -14.66
C SER A 226 -16.43 11.15 -15.35
N ARG A 227 -15.86 11.85 -16.35
CA ARG A 227 -16.62 12.72 -17.27
C ARG A 227 -17.63 11.95 -18.13
N TYR A 228 -17.48 10.63 -18.21
CA TYR A 228 -18.42 9.71 -18.85
C TYR A 228 -18.80 8.64 -17.82
N PRO A 229 -19.87 8.86 -17.03
CA PRO A 229 -20.32 7.89 -16.03
C PRO A 229 -20.58 6.53 -16.68
N ARG A 230 -19.99 5.48 -16.11
CA ARG A 230 -20.26 4.09 -16.48
C ARG A 230 -21.11 3.46 -15.38
N GLU A 231 -22.25 2.87 -15.72
CA GLU A 231 -23.08 2.14 -14.75
C GLU A 231 -22.28 0.98 -14.14
N GLN A 232 -21.90 1.10 -12.87
CA GLN A 232 -21.22 0.04 -12.12
C GLN A 232 -22.26 -0.79 -11.36
N SER A 233 -22.95 -1.67 -12.09
CA SER A 233 -23.81 -2.68 -11.47
C SER A 233 -23.00 -3.61 -10.56
N PHE A 234 -23.62 -4.17 -9.52
CA PHE A 234 -22.98 -5.22 -8.69
C PHE A 234 -22.54 -6.46 -9.50
N GLY A 235 -23.10 -6.67 -10.70
CA GLY A 235 -22.64 -7.72 -11.62
C GLY A 235 -21.30 -7.36 -12.25
N SER A 236 -21.23 -6.23 -12.96
CA SER A 236 -20.00 -5.76 -13.61
C SER A 236 -18.84 -5.49 -12.64
N ILE A 237 -19.13 -5.06 -11.41
CA ILE A 237 -18.12 -4.99 -10.34
C ILE A 237 -17.62 -6.40 -9.98
N ALA A 238 -18.52 -7.35 -9.74
CA ALA A 238 -18.16 -8.73 -9.38
C ALA A 238 -17.37 -9.45 -10.47
N ASP A 239 -17.74 -9.26 -11.74
CA ASP A 239 -17.06 -9.85 -12.91
C ASP A 239 -15.65 -9.27 -13.12
N ARG A 240 -15.44 -7.96 -12.92
CA ARG A 240 -14.10 -7.36 -12.93
C ARG A 240 -13.25 -7.90 -11.78
N LEU A 241 -13.83 -8.03 -10.58
CA LEU A 241 -13.10 -8.39 -9.36
C LEU A 241 -12.93 -9.90 -9.13
N GLY A 242 -13.62 -10.75 -9.88
CA GLY A 242 -13.55 -12.21 -9.74
C GLY A 242 -14.18 -12.74 -8.45
N VAL A 243 -15.21 -12.05 -7.93
CA VAL A 243 -15.97 -12.41 -6.72
C VAL A 243 -17.46 -12.62 -7.07
N SER A 244 -18.31 -12.97 -6.10
CA SER A 244 -19.75 -13.12 -6.37
C SER A 244 -20.51 -11.79 -6.30
N ARG A 245 -21.56 -11.65 -7.13
CA ARG A 245 -22.48 -10.48 -7.10
C ARG A 245 -23.11 -10.27 -5.72
N THR A 246 -23.42 -11.34 -4.99
CA THR A 246 -23.94 -11.28 -3.62
C THR A 246 -22.92 -10.70 -2.66
N HIS A 247 -21.65 -11.10 -2.77
CA HIS A 247 -20.57 -10.57 -1.94
C HIS A 247 -20.36 -9.07 -2.17
N VAL A 248 -20.35 -8.61 -3.43
CA VAL A 248 -20.30 -7.18 -3.76
C VAL A 248 -21.51 -6.43 -3.20
N ARG A 249 -22.72 -6.97 -3.37
CA ARG A 249 -23.94 -6.35 -2.84
C ARG A 249 -23.86 -6.17 -1.32
N ASN A 250 -23.41 -7.19 -0.58
CA ASN A 250 -23.33 -7.13 0.87
C ASN A 250 -22.40 -6.00 1.34
N ILE A 251 -21.24 -5.80 0.67
CA ILE A 251 -20.31 -4.71 1.00
C ILE A 251 -20.98 -3.34 0.87
N PHE A 252 -21.76 -3.11 -0.18
CA PHE A 252 -22.45 -1.83 -0.37
C PHE A 252 -23.70 -1.66 0.49
N VAL A 253 -24.41 -2.74 0.84
CA VAL A 253 -25.51 -2.70 1.82
C VAL A 253 -24.97 -2.40 3.23
N ASP A 254 -23.83 -2.98 3.62
CA ASP A 254 -23.16 -2.65 4.89
C ASP A 254 -22.76 -1.15 4.93
N ALA A 255 -22.26 -0.61 3.81
CA ALA A 255 -21.85 0.79 3.69
C ALA A 255 -23.05 1.76 3.61
N GLU A 256 -24.17 1.35 3.02
CA GLU A 256 -25.43 2.08 2.99
C GLU A 256 -26.04 2.19 4.39
N ALA A 257 -26.09 1.07 5.13
CA ALA A 257 -26.51 1.05 6.54
C ALA A 257 -25.60 1.89 7.46
N ALA A 258 -24.37 2.19 7.03
CA ALA A 258 -23.43 3.07 7.73
C ALA A 258 -23.44 4.53 7.23
N GLY A 259 -24.31 4.89 6.26
CA GLY A 259 -24.43 6.25 5.73
C GLY A 259 -23.29 6.70 4.81
N PHE A 260 -22.54 5.75 4.23
CA PHE A 260 -21.38 6.03 3.37
C PHE A 260 -21.71 6.02 1.87
N VAL A 261 -22.75 5.31 1.46
CA VAL A 261 -23.24 5.23 0.07
C VAL A 261 -24.77 5.25 0.03
N SER A 262 -25.34 5.56 -1.12
CA SER A 262 -26.73 5.24 -1.46
C SER A 262 -26.76 4.20 -2.57
N CYS A 263 -27.58 3.16 -2.40
CA CYS A 263 -27.98 2.21 -3.44
C CYS A 263 -29.43 2.44 -3.89
N GLU A 264 -30.09 3.54 -3.46
CA GLU A 264 -31.48 3.82 -3.77
C GLU A 264 -31.69 4.11 -5.25
N GLY A 265 -32.45 3.25 -5.92
CA GLY A 265 -32.73 3.37 -7.34
C GLY A 265 -33.47 2.17 -7.92
N LYS A 266 -33.56 2.13 -9.25
CA LYS A 266 -34.08 0.95 -9.95
C LYS A 266 -33.03 -0.16 -9.92
N PRO A 267 -33.40 -1.45 -10.05
CA PRO A 267 -32.42 -2.53 -10.20
C PRO A 267 -31.49 -2.28 -11.39
N GLY A 268 -30.24 -1.91 -11.12
CA GLY A 268 -29.26 -1.50 -12.13
C GLY A 268 -28.67 -0.10 -11.92
N SER A 269 -29.33 0.77 -11.13
CA SER A 269 -28.82 2.10 -10.77
C SER A 269 -27.40 2.04 -10.18
N PRO A 270 -26.53 3.03 -10.46
CA PRO A 270 -25.19 3.10 -9.91
C PRO A 270 -25.23 3.40 -8.40
N VAL A 271 -24.21 2.93 -7.67
CA VAL A 271 -23.98 3.30 -6.27
C VAL A 271 -23.51 4.75 -6.21
N GLU A 272 -24.16 5.58 -5.41
CA GLU A 272 -23.72 6.95 -5.12
C GLU A 272 -22.81 6.96 -3.87
N ILE A 273 -21.66 7.64 -3.95
CA ILE A 273 -20.78 7.85 -2.79
C ILE A 273 -21.19 9.13 -2.08
N LEU A 274 -21.63 9.01 -0.83
CA LEU A 274 -22.12 10.14 -0.03
C LEU A 274 -20.94 10.97 0.53
N PRO A 275 -21.16 12.27 0.83
CA PRO A 275 -20.10 13.16 1.33
C PRO A 275 -19.25 12.63 2.49
N PRO A 276 -19.78 11.90 3.50
CA PRO A 276 -18.96 11.35 4.58
C PRO A 276 -17.89 10.35 4.10
N LEU A 277 -18.15 9.58 3.04
CA LEU A 277 -17.16 8.64 2.50
C LEU A 277 -16.13 9.35 1.59
N TRP A 278 -16.52 10.42 0.90
CA TRP A 278 -15.55 11.26 0.18
C TRP A 278 -14.57 11.93 1.15
N GLN A 279 -15.07 12.57 2.21
CA GLN A 279 -14.23 13.18 3.24
C GLN A 279 -13.27 12.15 3.86
N ALA A 280 -13.79 11.01 4.32
CA ALA A 280 -12.98 9.95 4.92
C ALA A 280 -11.97 9.30 3.95
N TYR A 281 -12.23 9.32 2.63
CA TYR A 281 -11.25 8.88 1.64
C TYR A 281 -10.17 9.93 1.38
N ASP A 282 -10.53 11.21 1.38
CA ASP A 282 -9.59 12.32 1.20
C ASP A 282 -8.62 12.40 2.38
N ASP A 283 -9.14 12.35 3.61
CA ASP A 283 -8.34 12.34 4.83
C ASP A 283 -7.42 11.11 4.89
N PHE A 284 -7.95 9.93 4.53
CA PHE A 284 -7.16 8.69 4.42
C PHE A 284 -6.03 8.80 3.40
N LEU A 285 -6.32 9.32 2.20
CA LEU A 285 -5.36 9.49 1.12
C LEU A 285 -4.25 10.47 1.54
N ALA A 286 -4.60 11.55 2.23
CA ALA A 286 -3.63 12.52 2.72
C ALA A 286 -2.72 11.96 3.84
N ASP A 287 -3.29 11.29 4.85
CA ASP A 287 -2.52 10.60 5.92
C ASP A 287 -1.56 9.56 5.32
N MET A 288 -2.05 8.78 4.35
CA MET A 288 -1.29 7.74 3.65
C MET A 288 -0.13 8.33 2.83
N GLN A 289 -0.36 9.45 2.15
CA GLN A 289 0.64 10.10 1.27
C GLN A 289 1.66 10.94 2.07
N ALA A 290 1.26 11.55 3.19
CA ALA A 290 2.19 12.12 4.17
C ALA A 290 3.17 11.04 4.68
N GLY A 291 2.63 9.85 4.99
CA GLY A 291 3.43 8.67 5.33
C GLY A 291 4.39 8.24 4.22
N GLN A 292 3.95 8.20 2.94
CA GLN A 292 4.84 7.87 1.82
C GLN A 292 5.94 8.93 1.62
N ASP A 293 5.63 10.22 1.69
CA ASP A 293 6.62 11.28 1.53
C ASP A 293 7.67 11.25 2.66
N ALA A 294 7.27 11.01 3.91
CA ALA A 294 8.21 10.85 5.02
C ALA A 294 9.20 9.67 4.82
N ILE A 295 8.70 8.51 4.36
CA ILE A 295 9.56 7.36 3.99
C ILE A 295 10.47 7.74 2.82
N ALA A 296 9.92 8.39 1.79
CA ALA A 296 10.63 8.75 0.58
C ALA A 296 11.78 9.72 0.87
N GLN A 297 11.55 10.79 1.64
CA GLN A 297 12.61 11.74 1.98
C GLN A 297 13.71 11.12 2.84
N ALA A 298 13.38 10.18 3.74
CA ALA A 298 14.39 9.42 4.49
C ALA A 298 15.26 8.57 3.55
N ALA A 299 14.63 7.78 2.66
CA ALA A 299 15.34 6.97 1.68
C ALA A 299 16.18 7.80 0.68
N PHE A 300 15.65 8.96 0.24
CA PHE A 300 16.36 9.88 -0.65
C PHE A 300 17.52 10.59 0.06
N ALA A 301 17.45 10.82 1.38
CA ALA A 301 18.56 11.36 2.14
C ALA A 301 19.74 10.37 2.19
N THR A 302 19.48 9.09 2.52
CA THR A 302 20.50 8.03 2.48
C THR A 302 21.12 7.90 1.09
N LEU A 303 20.31 7.77 0.03
CA LEU A 303 20.82 7.65 -1.34
C LEU A 303 21.66 8.85 -1.80
N ARG A 304 21.41 10.06 -1.28
CA ARG A 304 22.23 11.25 -1.56
C ARG A 304 23.55 11.23 -0.79
N ALA A 305 23.57 10.71 0.43
CA ALA A 305 24.80 10.48 1.18
C ALA A 305 25.67 9.40 0.53
N ASP A 306 25.08 8.26 0.16
CA ASP A 306 25.75 7.16 -0.55
C ASP A 306 26.42 7.64 -1.85
N CYS A 307 25.69 8.40 -2.67
CA CYS A 307 26.22 8.97 -3.92
C CYS A 307 27.20 10.14 -3.69
N GLY A 308 27.19 10.78 -2.50
CA GLY A 308 28.13 11.83 -2.12
C GLY A 308 29.48 11.32 -1.64
N ALA A 309 29.60 10.02 -1.32
CA ALA A 309 30.86 9.40 -0.90
C ALA A 309 31.82 9.09 -2.06
N ASP A 310 31.32 9.01 -3.31
CA ASP A 310 32.02 8.43 -4.46
C ASP A 310 32.47 9.45 -5.53
N HIS A 311 32.57 10.74 -5.19
CA HIS A 311 33.31 11.71 -6.01
C HIS A 311 33.99 12.85 -5.22
N PRO A 312 35.33 13.00 -5.35
CA PRO A 312 36.01 14.26 -5.10
C PRO A 312 36.02 15.16 -6.36
N ALA A 313 36.06 16.49 -6.12
CA ALA A 313 36.01 17.60 -7.08
C ALA A 313 34.62 17.97 -7.61
#